data_AF-A0A945CXP7-F1
#
_entry.id   AF-A0A945CXP7-F1
#
_cell.length_a   1.000
_cell.length_b   1.000
_cell.length_c   1.000
_cell.angle_alpha   90.00
_cell.angle_beta   90.00
_cell.angle_gamma   90.00
#
_symmetry.space_group_name_H-M   'P 1'
#
loop_
_entity.id
_entity.type
_entity.pdbx_description
1 polymer ?
#
loop_
_entity_poly.entity_id
_entity_poly.type
_entity_poly.pdbx_seq_one_letter_code
_entity_poly.pdbx_strand_id
1 'polypeptide(L)'
;MKLLLITLTVLALVGCSAEETKQEATNPTAATSLPNSFFTTDRPVNVKDLVEVKKTAKKGDNVTFLARVGGRKNSSFVSSLSMMIVADPSLISCELMGEEEHCATPEDYCCENRDKLNQGLATVRFLDNFGDAYPFSVDGDHGLKILQYVIVEGTLFDKNEDGLFIVDANQVWVGGKPSYGHDRDGSGE
;
A
#
# COMPACT_ATOMS: atom_id res chain seq x y z
N MET A 1 13.98 -68.28 47.46
CA MET A 1 12.72 -68.06 48.20
C MET A 1 12.65 -66.57 48.47
N LYS A 2 11.99 -65.76 47.63
CA LYS A 2 10.57 -65.36 47.66
C LYS A 2 10.17 -64.62 48.95
N LEU A 3 9.58 -63.43 48.76
CA LEU A 3 8.86 -62.54 49.71
C LEU A 3 9.79 -61.74 50.64
N LEU A 4 9.63 -60.43 50.93
CA LEU A 4 8.53 -59.46 50.75
C LEU A 4 9.13 -58.08 51.10
N LEU A 5 8.69 -56.98 50.47
CA LEU A 5 8.12 -55.78 51.13
C LEU A 5 8.00 -54.62 50.12
N ILE A 6 6.75 -54.31 49.81
CA ILE A 6 6.31 -53.11 49.10
C ILE A 6 6.48 -51.92 50.04
N THR A 7 7.29 -50.94 49.65
CA THR A 7 7.40 -49.65 50.34
C THR A 7 6.62 -48.61 49.54
N LEU A 8 5.52 -48.15 50.12
CA LEU A 8 4.64 -47.10 49.62
C LEU A 8 5.32 -45.74 49.92
N THR A 9 5.86 -45.10 48.89
CA THR A 9 6.48 -43.76 49.02
C THR A 9 5.40 -42.69 48.86
N VAL A 10 5.10 -41.99 49.96
CA VAL A 10 4.26 -40.80 49.99
C VAL A 10 5.08 -39.63 49.46
N LEU A 11 4.68 -39.07 48.31
CA LEU A 11 5.28 -37.86 47.74
C LEU A 11 4.47 -36.64 48.21
N ALA A 12 5.08 -35.83 49.08
CA ALA A 12 4.50 -34.59 49.55
C ALA A 12 4.53 -33.54 48.43
N LEU A 13 3.35 -33.03 48.07
CA LEU A 13 3.18 -31.87 47.19
C LEU A 13 3.54 -30.61 47.99
N VAL A 14 4.73 -30.05 47.73
CA VAL A 14 5.06 -28.68 48.13
C VAL A 14 4.34 -27.74 47.17
N GLY A 15 3.25 -27.14 47.64
CA GLY A 15 2.54 -26.06 46.96
C GLY A 15 3.40 -24.80 46.98
N CYS A 16 4.11 -24.56 45.88
CA CYS A 16 4.71 -23.27 45.60
C CYS A 16 3.58 -22.34 45.16
N SER A 17 3.19 -21.42 46.05
CA SER A 17 2.28 -20.32 45.74
C SER A 17 3.02 -19.35 44.82
N ALA A 18 3.02 -19.64 43.51
CA ALA A 18 3.36 -18.66 42.51
C ALA A 18 2.16 -17.71 42.40
N GLU A 19 2.30 -16.50 42.93
CA GLU A 19 1.46 -15.39 42.51
C GLU A 19 1.68 -15.22 41.01
N GLU A 20 0.69 -15.69 40.22
CA GLU A 20 0.53 -15.27 38.84
C GLU A 20 0.31 -13.76 38.86
N THR A 21 1.41 -13.02 38.74
CA THR A 21 1.34 -11.65 38.27
C THR A 21 0.74 -11.75 36.87
N LYS A 22 -0.58 -11.52 36.80
CA LYS A 22 -1.34 -11.36 35.58
C LYS A 22 -0.75 -10.16 34.87
N GLN A 23 0.31 -10.42 34.12
CA GLN A 23 0.87 -9.49 33.16
C GLN A 23 -0.23 -9.32 32.12
N GLU A 24 -0.99 -8.26 32.30
CA GLU A 24 -1.93 -7.76 31.34
C GLU A 24 -1.11 -7.49 30.09
N ALA A 25 -1.10 -8.48 29.19
CA ALA A 25 -0.64 -8.29 27.84
C ALA A 25 -1.55 -7.20 27.29
N THR A 26 -1.04 -5.98 27.26
CA THR A 26 -1.52 -4.97 26.35
C THR A 26 -1.33 -5.57 24.96
N ASN A 27 -2.35 -6.29 24.49
CA ASN A 27 -2.47 -6.61 23.08
C ASN A 27 -2.30 -5.26 22.38
N PRO A 28 -1.23 -5.05 21.60
CA PRO A 28 -1.11 -3.82 20.85
C PRO A 28 -2.38 -3.74 20.01
N THR A 29 -3.16 -2.69 20.20
CA THR A 29 -4.28 -2.37 19.31
C THR A 29 -3.73 -2.49 17.89
N ALA A 30 -4.26 -3.44 17.12
CA ALA A 30 -3.82 -3.63 15.75
C ALA A 30 -3.93 -2.28 15.04
N ALA A 31 -2.80 -1.78 14.53
CA ALA A 31 -2.80 -0.52 13.80
C ALA A 31 -3.80 -0.65 12.64
N THR A 32 -4.63 0.37 12.46
CA THR A 32 -5.63 0.43 11.38
C THR A 32 -5.28 1.48 10.33
N SER A 33 -4.11 2.10 10.44
CA SER A 33 -3.59 3.13 9.56
C SER A 33 -2.08 3.02 9.47
N LEU A 34 -1.52 3.50 8.36
CA LEU A 34 -0.07 3.57 8.16
C LEU A 34 0.61 4.52 9.15
N PRO A 35 1.87 4.23 9.53
CA PRO A 35 2.72 5.20 10.20
C PRO A 35 2.86 6.50 9.41
N ASN A 36 2.79 7.65 10.10
CA ASN A 36 2.95 8.97 9.48
C ASN A 36 4.29 9.14 8.74
N SER A 37 5.30 8.33 9.04
CA SER A 37 6.60 8.34 8.35
C SER A 37 6.50 8.01 6.85
N PHE A 38 5.44 7.33 6.42
CA PHE A 38 5.18 7.11 5.00
C PHE A 38 4.70 8.36 4.27
N PHE A 39 4.41 9.46 4.97
CA PHE A 39 3.81 10.64 4.36
C PHE A 39 4.68 11.87 4.52
N THR A 40 4.69 12.71 3.49
CA THR A 40 5.32 14.03 3.50
C THR A 40 4.32 15.09 3.09
N THR A 41 4.40 16.26 3.72
CA THR A 41 3.67 17.47 3.30
C THR A 41 4.41 18.23 2.21
N ASP A 42 5.73 18.03 2.10
CA ASP A 42 6.58 18.71 1.15
C ASP A 42 6.58 17.93 -0.17
N ARG A 43 6.02 18.54 -1.21
CA ARG A 43 5.96 17.95 -2.55
C ARG A 43 7.38 17.82 -3.13
N PRO A 44 7.84 16.61 -3.50
CA PRO A 44 9.11 16.47 -4.22
C PRO A 44 9.10 17.23 -5.56
N VAL A 45 10.23 17.85 -5.93
CA VAL A 45 10.38 18.67 -7.13
C VAL A 45 10.99 17.89 -8.30
N ASN A 46 10.76 18.34 -9.53
CA ASN A 46 11.33 17.75 -10.77
C ASN A 46 11.03 16.25 -10.93
N VAL A 47 9.86 15.83 -10.45
CA VAL A 47 9.41 14.44 -10.51
C VAL A 47 8.95 14.09 -11.91
N LYS A 48 9.31 12.89 -12.37
CA LYS A 48 8.86 12.37 -13.67
C LYS A 48 7.57 11.59 -13.52
N ASP A 49 6.77 11.56 -14.57
CA ASP A 49 5.61 10.68 -14.68
C ASP A 49 6.03 9.20 -14.64
N LEU A 50 5.16 8.35 -14.10
CA LEU A 50 5.37 6.92 -13.91
C LEU A 50 5.91 6.21 -15.17
N VAL A 51 5.34 6.47 -16.34
CA VAL A 51 5.75 5.85 -17.61
C VAL A 51 7.19 6.20 -17.96
N GLU A 52 7.64 7.43 -17.70
CA GLU A 52 9.02 7.83 -17.94
C GLU A 52 10.00 7.11 -17.02
N VAL A 53 9.62 6.89 -15.76
CA VAL A 53 10.43 6.13 -14.80
C VAL A 53 10.50 4.65 -15.18
N LYS A 54 9.38 4.06 -15.61
CA LYS A 54 9.29 2.63 -15.99
C LYS A 54 10.22 2.25 -17.15
N LYS A 55 10.50 3.19 -18.06
CA LYS A 55 11.40 2.97 -19.21
C LYS A 55 12.82 2.58 -18.80
N THR A 56 13.34 3.16 -17.71
CA THR A 56 14.75 3.00 -17.33
C THR A 56 14.96 2.25 -16.02
N ALA A 57 13.98 2.27 -15.12
CA ALA A 57 14.09 1.67 -13.80
C ALA A 57 14.26 0.15 -13.88
N LYS A 58 15.04 -0.39 -12.94
CA LYS A 58 15.36 -1.81 -12.77
C LYS A 58 15.05 -2.23 -11.35
N LYS A 59 14.81 -3.54 -11.16
CA LYS A 59 14.60 -4.12 -9.84
C LYS A 59 15.72 -3.71 -8.87
N GLY A 60 15.33 -3.22 -7.70
CA GLY A 60 16.23 -2.71 -6.66
C GLY A 60 16.53 -1.21 -6.76
N ASP A 61 16.15 -0.53 -7.85
CA ASP A 61 16.35 0.92 -7.96
C ASP A 61 15.45 1.68 -6.99
N ASN A 62 15.98 2.76 -6.43
CA ASN A 62 15.16 3.79 -5.80
C ASN A 62 14.49 4.63 -6.89
N VAL A 63 13.16 4.73 -6.83
CA VAL A 63 12.35 5.43 -7.82
C VAL A 63 11.50 6.49 -7.13
N THR A 64 11.33 7.62 -7.82
CA THR A 64 10.40 8.69 -7.47
C THR A 64 9.58 9.02 -8.69
N PHE A 65 8.25 8.93 -8.60
CA PHE A 65 7.37 9.20 -9.74
C PHE A 65 6.04 9.83 -9.33
N LEU A 66 5.47 10.59 -10.26
CA LEU A 66 4.11 11.15 -10.18
C LEU A 66 3.12 10.17 -10.82
N ALA A 67 2.01 9.94 -10.14
CA ALA A 67 0.91 9.12 -10.61
C ALA A 67 -0.42 9.61 -10.00
N ARG A 68 -1.53 8.97 -10.37
CA ARG A 68 -2.83 9.12 -9.72
C ARG A 68 -3.30 7.79 -9.16
N VAL A 69 -3.97 7.81 -8.03
CA VAL A 69 -4.63 6.61 -7.49
C VAL A 69 -5.77 6.21 -8.43
N GLY A 70 -5.69 5.00 -8.98
CA GLY A 70 -6.62 4.53 -10.00
C GLY A 70 -6.04 3.40 -10.85
N GLY A 71 -6.80 2.92 -11.82
CA GLY A 71 -6.37 1.88 -12.76
C GLY A 71 -7.26 0.65 -12.75
N ARG A 72 -8.07 0.48 -11.70
CA ARG A 72 -9.07 -0.59 -11.63
C ARG A 72 -10.38 -0.11 -11.03
N LYS A 73 -11.45 -0.43 -11.74
CA LYS A 73 -12.84 -0.29 -11.29
C LYS A 73 -13.05 -0.84 -9.87
N ASN A 74 -13.45 0.02 -8.93
CA ASN A 74 -13.79 -0.26 -7.54
C ASN A 74 -12.74 -1.07 -6.75
N SER A 75 -11.49 -1.10 -7.22
CA SER A 75 -10.45 -2.00 -6.66
C SER A 75 -9.04 -1.42 -6.79
N SER A 76 -8.95 -0.09 -6.83
CA SER A 76 -7.65 0.62 -6.82
C SER A 76 -7.00 0.59 -5.44
N PHE A 77 -7.77 0.35 -4.36
CA PHE A 77 -7.25 -0.01 -3.05
C PHE A 77 -7.55 -1.48 -2.76
N VAL A 78 -6.58 -2.19 -2.17
CA VAL A 78 -6.80 -3.56 -1.72
C VAL A 78 -7.44 -3.52 -0.33
N SER A 79 -8.65 -4.07 -0.19
CA SER A 79 -9.45 -3.92 1.03
C SER A 79 -8.80 -4.53 2.29
N SER A 80 -7.98 -5.56 2.12
CA SER A 80 -7.38 -6.34 3.22
C SER A 80 -5.90 -6.10 3.43
N LEU A 81 -5.25 -5.31 2.58
CA LEU A 81 -3.80 -5.14 2.58
C LEU A 81 -3.43 -3.71 2.19
N SER A 82 -2.34 -3.22 2.75
CA SER A 82 -1.87 -1.85 2.52
C SER A 82 -1.18 -1.74 1.16
N MET A 83 -2.00 -1.82 0.12
CA MET A 83 -1.59 -1.76 -1.26
C MET A 83 -2.61 -0.96 -2.07
N MET A 84 -2.10 -0.24 -3.06
CA MET A 84 -2.91 0.50 -4.01
C MET A 84 -2.37 0.36 -5.43
N ILE A 85 -3.23 0.62 -6.39
CA ILE A 85 -2.89 0.72 -7.80
C ILE A 85 -2.89 2.20 -8.16
N VAL A 86 -1.86 2.58 -8.90
CA VAL A 86 -1.71 3.93 -9.42
C VAL A 86 -1.54 3.89 -10.93
N ALA A 87 -2.02 4.94 -11.58
CA ALA A 87 -2.03 5.14 -13.01
C ALA A 87 -1.24 6.38 -13.38
N ASP A 88 -0.52 6.30 -14.48
CA ASP A 88 0.24 7.40 -15.04
C ASP A 88 -0.67 8.59 -15.39
N PRO A 89 -0.20 9.84 -15.23
CA PRO A 89 -1.01 11.02 -15.56
C PRO A 89 -1.43 11.12 -17.03
N SER A 90 -0.68 10.50 -17.96
CA SER A 90 -0.99 10.50 -19.40
C SER A 90 -2.14 9.56 -19.79
N LEU A 91 -2.57 8.66 -18.89
CA LEU A 91 -3.73 7.80 -19.13
C LEU A 91 -5.02 8.60 -18.93
N ILE A 92 -6.05 8.35 -19.72
CA ILE A 92 -7.34 9.01 -19.56
C ILE A 92 -8.23 8.11 -18.69
N SER A 93 -8.57 8.59 -17.49
CA SER A 93 -9.54 7.92 -16.62
C SER A 93 -10.97 8.24 -17.04
N CYS A 94 -11.94 7.45 -16.58
CA CYS A 94 -13.36 7.71 -16.84
C CYS A 94 -13.79 9.10 -16.37
N GLU A 95 -13.27 9.59 -15.24
CA GLU A 95 -13.52 10.96 -14.75
C GLU A 95 -13.20 12.05 -15.79
N LEU A 96 -12.18 11.83 -16.62
CA LEU A 96 -11.72 12.81 -17.61
C LEU A 96 -12.41 12.65 -18.97
N MET A 97 -13.30 11.67 -19.10
CA MET A 97 -14.09 11.45 -20.31
C MET A 97 -15.47 12.07 -20.11
N GLY A 98 -15.74 13.26 -20.65
CA GLY A 98 -17.07 13.87 -20.55
C GLY A 98 -17.02 15.39 -20.61
N GLU A 99 -18.02 16.07 -20.03
CA GLU A 99 -17.99 17.52 -19.77
C GLU A 99 -18.35 17.86 -18.29
N GLU A 100 -18.74 16.85 -17.50
CA GLU A 100 -19.19 16.97 -16.11
C GLU A 100 -18.85 15.70 -15.30
N GLU A 101 -18.87 15.79 -13.95
CA GLU A 101 -18.67 14.62 -13.07
C GLU A 101 -19.90 13.69 -13.13
N HIS A 102 -19.79 12.56 -13.81
CA HIS A 102 -20.91 11.63 -14.00
C HIS A 102 -20.53 10.15 -13.94
N CYS A 103 -19.23 9.82 -13.83
CA CYS A 103 -18.79 8.43 -13.89
C CYS A 103 -19.01 7.71 -12.55
N ALA A 104 -19.70 6.57 -12.58
CA ALA A 104 -19.91 5.74 -11.40
C ALA A 104 -18.61 5.07 -10.89
N THR A 105 -17.59 4.99 -11.74
CA THR A 105 -16.27 4.40 -11.44
C THR A 105 -15.18 5.28 -12.05
N PRO A 106 -14.99 6.49 -11.51
CA PRO A 106 -14.19 7.54 -12.11
C PRO A 106 -12.70 7.17 -12.28
N GLU A 107 -12.21 6.26 -11.45
CA GLU A 107 -10.84 5.73 -11.41
C GLU A 107 -10.57 4.58 -12.39
N ASP A 108 -11.58 4.16 -13.15
CA ASP A 108 -11.44 3.14 -14.19
C ASP A 108 -10.82 3.73 -15.46
N TYR A 109 -10.04 2.91 -16.16
CA TYR A 109 -9.33 3.25 -17.39
C TYR A 109 -9.69 2.25 -18.51
N CYS A 110 -10.89 1.66 -18.45
CA CYS A 110 -11.32 0.59 -19.33
C CYS A 110 -11.37 0.96 -20.83
N CYS A 111 -11.41 2.25 -21.16
CA CYS A 111 -11.36 2.75 -22.54
C CYS A 111 -9.93 2.97 -23.07
N GLU A 112 -8.90 2.83 -22.22
CA GLU A 112 -7.52 2.93 -22.66
C GLU A 112 -7.06 1.68 -23.43
N ASN A 113 -6.07 1.87 -24.30
CA ASN A 113 -5.43 0.77 -24.99
C ASN A 113 -4.68 -0.13 -23.99
N ARG A 114 -4.74 -1.45 -24.18
CA ARG A 114 -4.12 -2.43 -23.28
C ARG A 114 -2.61 -2.20 -23.10
N ASP A 115 -1.89 -1.87 -24.15
CA ASP A 115 -0.45 -1.62 -24.10
C ASP A 115 -0.13 -0.37 -23.28
N LYS A 116 -0.96 0.67 -23.38
CA LYS A 116 -0.85 1.86 -22.54
C LYS A 116 -1.11 1.53 -21.07
N LEU A 117 -2.11 0.71 -20.76
CA LEU A 117 -2.37 0.25 -19.38
C LEU A 117 -1.18 -0.52 -18.81
N ASN A 118 -0.61 -1.46 -19.59
CA ASN A 118 0.57 -2.21 -19.16
C ASN A 118 1.78 -1.28 -18.89
N GLN A 119 1.94 -0.23 -19.70
CA GLN A 119 3.00 0.75 -19.53
C GLN A 119 2.72 1.72 -18.37
N GLY A 120 1.46 2.10 -18.14
CA GLY A 120 1.10 3.20 -17.24
C GLY A 120 0.52 2.79 -15.88
N LEU A 121 0.41 1.51 -15.56
CA LEU A 121 -0.02 1.07 -14.22
C LEU A 121 1.15 0.62 -13.34
N ALA A 122 1.00 0.82 -12.03
CA ALA A 122 1.89 0.30 -11.00
C ALA A 122 1.10 -0.13 -9.76
N THR A 123 1.67 -1.07 -9.00
CA THR A 123 1.20 -1.44 -7.67
C THR A 123 2.16 -0.87 -6.64
N VAL A 124 1.62 -0.13 -5.68
CA VAL A 124 2.36 0.42 -4.55
C VAL A 124 2.00 -0.38 -3.30
N ARG A 125 3.02 -0.83 -2.56
CA ARG A 125 2.87 -1.56 -1.31
C ARG A 125 3.50 -0.79 -0.17
N PHE A 126 2.90 -0.87 1.00
CA PHE A 126 3.45 -0.31 2.23
C PHE A 126 3.80 -1.47 3.15
N LEU A 127 5.07 -1.66 3.44
CA LEU A 127 5.56 -2.82 4.17
C LEU A 127 5.94 -2.43 5.59
N ASP A 128 5.72 -3.34 6.54
CA ASP A 128 6.25 -3.23 7.88
C ASP A 128 7.75 -3.59 7.94
N ASN A 129 8.32 -3.55 9.14
CA ASN A 129 9.74 -3.86 9.36
C ASN A 129 10.10 -5.33 9.10
N PHE A 130 9.12 -6.21 8.93
CA PHE A 130 9.30 -7.62 8.59
C PHE A 130 9.19 -7.87 7.08
N GLY A 131 8.81 -6.85 6.30
CA GLY A 131 8.61 -6.94 4.86
C GLY A 131 7.20 -7.37 4.45
N ASP A 132 6.26 -7.40 5.39
CA ASP A 132 4.87 -7.76 5.14
C ASP A 132 4.02 -6.51 4.93
N ALA A 133 3.06 -6.58 4.01
CA ALA A 133 2.08 -5.51 3.88
C ALA A 133 1.17 -5.48 5.12
N TYR A 134 0.91 -4.30 5.67
CA TYR A 134 -0.03 -4.14 6.77
C TYR A 134 -1.42 -4.70 6.41
N PRO A 135 -2.13 -5.36 7.35
CA PRO A 135 -3.36 -6.12 7.07
C PRO A 135 -4.62 -5.24 7.06
N PHE A 136 -4.56 -4.09 6.40
CA PHE A 136 -5.68 -3.15 6.23
C PHE A 136 -5.53 -2.32 4.95
N SER A 137 -6.65 -1.83 4.40
CA SER A 137 -6.64 -0.91 3.26
C SER A 137 -6.04 0.44 3.64
N VAL A 138 -5.32 1.07 2.69
CA VAL A 138 -4.79 2.45 2.83
C VAL A 138 -5.77 3.53 2.35
N ASP A 139 -6.98 3.14 1.96
CA ASP A 139 -8.02 4.09 1.56
C ASP A 139 -8.39 5.02 2.74
N GLY A 140 -8.28 6.32 2.51
CA GLY A 140 -8.52 7.37 3.50
C GLY A 140 -7.29 7.78 4.31
N ASP A 141 -6.22 6.99 4.34
CA ASP A 141 -5.00 7.33 5.10
C ASP A 141 -4.36 8.60 4.55
N HIS A 142 -4.22 9.61 5.40
CA HIS A 142 -3.61 10.91 5.05
C HIS A 142 -4.19 11.55 3.78
N GLY A 143 -5.47 11.29 3.49
CA GLY A 143 -6.15 11.83 2.31
C GLY A 143 -5.99 11.02 1.03
N LEU A 144 -5.32 9.86 1.07
CA LEU A 144 -5.31 8.91 -0.04
C LEU A 144 -6.75 8.54 -0.40
N LYS A 145 -7.14 8.86 -1.62
CA LYS A 145 -8.43 8.52 -2.22
C LYS A 145 -8.22 8.28 -3.69
N ILE A 146 -9.20 7.64 -4.32
CA ILE A 146 -9.22 7.52 -5.79
C ILE A 146 -9.08 8.90 -6.45
N LEU A 147 -8.47 8.92 -7.64
CA LEU A 147 -8.18 10.10 -8.46
C LEU A 147 -7.14 11.07 -7.88
N GLN A 148 -6.77 10.96 -6.61
CA GLN A 148 -5.75 11.84 -6.03
C GLN A 148 -4.41 11.60 -6.74
N TYR A 149 -3.74 12.70 -7.07
CA TYR A 149 -2.34 12.68 -7.43
C TYR A 149 -1.51 12.23 -6.24
N VAL A 150 -0.49 11.44 -6.52
CA VAL A 150 0.50 11.00 -5.56
C VAL A 150 1.89 11.09 -6.17
N ILE A 151 2.85 11.52 -5.36
CA ILE A 151 4.26 11.27 -5.66
C ILE A 151 4.71 10.16 -4.74
N VAL A 152 5.19 9.07 -5.33
CA VAL A 152 5.65 7.89 -4.61
C VAL A 152 7.17 7.83 -4.71
N GLU A 153 7.82 7.80 -3.56
CA GLU A 153 9.24 7.46 -3.41
C GLU A 153 9.33 6.06 -2.81
N GLY A 154 10.11 5.20 -3.44
CA GLY A 154 10.21 3.81 -3.00
C GLY A 154 11.26 3.00 -3.73
N THR A 155 11.31 1.72 -3.41
CA THR A 155 12.19 0.75 -4.05
C THR A 155 11.40 -0.07 -5.05
N LEU A 156 11.90 -0.18 -6.29
CA LEU A 156 11.30 -1.04 -7.30
C LEU A 156 11.51 -2.52 -6.94
N PHE A 157 10.48 -3.18 -6.43
CA PHE A 157 10.52 -4.57 -5.99
C PHE A 157 10.58 -5.55 -7.17
N ASP A 158 9.72 -5.34 -8.16
CA ASP A 158 9.66 -6.20 -9.33
C ASP A 158 9.10 -5.50 -10.56
N LYS A 159 9.53 -5.97 -11.73
CA LYS A 159 8.96 -5.56 -13.03
C LYS A 159 9.09 -6.66 -14.07
N ASN A 160 8.20 -6.66 -15.04
CA ASN A 160 8.30 -7.54 -16.21
C ASN A 160 7.80 -6.83 -17.49
N GLU A 161 7.92 -7.54 -18.61
CA GLU A 161 7.52 -7.04 -19.94
C GLU A 161 5.99 -6.99 -20.12
N ASP A 162 5.24 -7.75 -19.33
CA ASP A 162 3.77 -7.77 -19.34
C ASP A 162 3.14 -6.57 -18.60
N GLY A 163 3.97 -5.65 -18.08
CA GLY A 163 3.53 -4.43 -17.42
C GLY A 163 3.52 -4.49 -15.89
N LEU A 164 3.96 -5.60 -15.27
CA LEU A 164 4.17 -5.66 -13.83
C LEU A 164 5.16 -4.56 -13.43
N PHE A 165 4.79 -3.80 -12.41
CA PHE A 165 5.65 -2.79 -11.79
C PHE A 165 5.20 -2.60 -10.36
N ILE A 166 5.95 -3.19 -9.41
CA ILE A 166 5.62 -3.18 -7.99
C ILE A 166 6.67 -2.34 -7.25
N VAL A 167 6.22 -1.33 -6.51
CA VAL A 167 7.08 -0.44 -5.73
C VAL A 167 6.73 -0.57 -4.25
N ASP A 168 7.75 -0.79 -3.44
CA ASP A 168 7.65 -0.73 -1.99
C ASP A 168 7.89 0.72 -1.58
N ALA A 169 6.83 1.40 -1.14
CA ALA A 169 6.87 2.82 -0.82
C ALA A 169 7.65 3.06 0.47
N ASN A 170 8.46 4.11 0.46
CA ASN A 170 9.13 4.65 1.64
C ASN A 170 8.49 5.97 2.07
N GLN A 171 8.07 6.79 1.09
CA GLN A 171 7.41 8.06 1.32
C GLN A 171 6.42 8.38 0.19
N VAL A 172 5.32 9.02 0.55
CA VAL A 172 4.25 9.43 -0.36
C VAL A 172 3.85 10.87 -0.04
N TRP A 173 3.80 11.69 -1.08
CA TRP A 173 3.10 12.96 -1.03
C TRP A 173 1.72 12.78 -1.67
N VAL A 174 0.67 13.33 -1.04
CA VAL A 174 -0.71 13.27 -1.55
C VAL A 174 -1.11 14.66 -2.04
N GLY A 175 -1.49 14.74 -3.31
CA GLY A 175 -1.94 15.95 -3.97
C GLY A 175 -3.45 16.14 -3.92
N GLY A 176 -3.97 16.86 -4.92
CA GLY A 176 -5.39 16.97 -5.23
C GLY A 176 -5.81 15.97 -6.33
N LYS A 177 -7.07 16.06 -6.76
CA LYS A 177 -7.58 15.31 -7.93
C LYS A 177 -7.55 16.18 -9.19
N PRO A 178 -7.48 15.59 -10.39
CA PRO A 178 -7.61 16.35 -11.63
C PRO A 178 -9.00 17.00 -11.75
N SER A 179 -9.07 18.05 -12.56
CA SER A 179 -10.33 18.70 -12.92
C SER A 179 -10.57 18.60 -14.43
N TYR A 180 -11.83 18.72 -14.84
CA TYR A 180 -12.20 18.55 -16.24
C TYR A 180 -11.51 19.58 -17.15
N GLY A 181 -10.89 19.12 -18.24
CA GLY A 181 -10.13 19.97 -19.17
C GLY A 181 -8.79 20.46 -18.61
N HIS A 182 -8.47 20.12 -17.36
CA HIS A 182 -7.23 20.45 -16.67
C HIS A 182 -6.69 19.21 -15.96
N ASP A 183 -6.29 18.23 -16.77
CA ASP A 183 -5.94 16.89 -16.30
C ASP A 183 -4.82 16.87 -15.26
N ARG A 184 -3.99 17.93 -15.17
CA ARG A 184 -2.88 18.04 -14.22
C ARG A 184 -3.22 18.85 -12.96
N ASP A 185 -4.44 19.35 -12.82
CA ASP A 185 -4.87 20.01 -11.59
C ASP A 185 -4.71 19.08 -10.39
N GLY A 186 -4.30 19.64 -9.26
CA GLY A 186 -4.01 18.86 -8.05
C GLY A 186 -2.68 18.10 -8.08
N SER A 187 -1.97 18.05 -9.20
CA SER A 187 -0.64 17.43 -9.26
C SER A 187 0.43 18.21 -8.48
N GLY A 188 0.15 19.49 -8.19
CA GLY A 188 1.06 20.43 -7.52
C GLY A 188 2.15 21.03 -8.42
N GLU A 189 1.96 20.95 -9.74
CA GLU A 189 2.78 21.59 -10.80
C GLU A 189 2.14 22.85 -11.35
#